data_AF-A0A954TDW1-F1
#
_entry.id   AF-A0A954TDW1-F1
#
_cell.length_a   1.000
_cell.length_b   1.000
_cell.length_c   1.000
_cell.angle_alpha   90.00
_cell.angle_beta   90.00
_cell.angle_gamma   90.00
#
_symmetry.space_group_name_H-M   'P 1'
#
loop_
_entity.id
_entity.type
_entity.pdbx_description
1 polymer ?
#
loop_
_entity_poly.entity_id
_entity_poly.type
_entity_poly.pdbx_seq_one_letter_code
_entity_poly.pdbx_strand_id
1 'polypeptide(L)'
;MSTASIEAAQTPRVEVPANLKPKEHGAYAILAIPIATAILVTGPTVVGMCVAVASIAGFLAHEPLLVALGHRGARAQRTTPAAQHRLVVLLTVTMAGGIIAMLVGSTNVRYSLVLCCVLAITSFALAIAGKHRTLGGQLWGIIGLSVPCVPILLAGDIPVGLTMEAWGTWLIGFGATTLAVRGVIASQKRQSRAIHWGVIAGLSLAVAALTWAGFQIPIVTLPMISMSWYLLYAPPPAKQLKRVGWTLV
;
A
#
# COMPACT_ATOMS: atom_id res chain seq x y z
N MET A 1 -4.22 -28.61 -61.24
CA MET A 1 -3.04 -28.15 -60.49
C MET A 1 -3.52 -27.70 -59.11
N SER A 2 -3.24 -28.50 -58.08
CA SER A 2 -3.69 -28.28 -56.70
C SER A 2 -2.61 -27.52 -55.94
N THR A 3 -2.91 -26.30 -55.49
CA THR A 3 -2.02 -25.48 -54.67
C THR A 3 -2.20 -25.88 -53.21
N ALA A 4 -1.40 -26.82 -52.73
CA ALA A 4 -1.28 -27.12 -51.31
C ALA A 4 -0.58 -25.94 -50.62
N SER A 5 -1.33 -25.15 -49.86
CA SER A 5 -0.82 -24.15 -48.94
C SER A 5 -0.09 -24.84 -47.79
N ILE A 6 1.23 -24.67 -47.72
CA ILE A 6 2.06 -25.12 -46.61
C ILE A 6 1.67 -24.30 -45.38
N GLU A 7 0.95 -24.95 -44.46
CA GLU A 7 0.60 -24.41 -43.15
C GLU A 7 1.89 -24.18 -42.37
N ALA A 8 2.26 -22.90 -42.22
CA ALA A 8 3.47 -22.52 -41.50
C ALA A 8 3.36 -23.01 -40.04
N ALA A 9 4.25 -23.93 -39.66
CA ALA A 9 4.35 -24.44 -38.31
C ALA A 9 4.49 -23.26 -37.33
N GLN A 10 3.44 -23.02 -36.55
CA GLN A 10 3.46 -22.02 -35.48
C GLN A 10 4.54 -22.44 -34.48
N THR A 11 5.61 -21.66 -34.42
CA THR A 11 6.64 -21.83 -33.39
C THR A 11 5.96 -21.73 -32.02
N PRO A 12 6.14 -22.73 -31.13
CA PRO A 12 5.52 -22.70 -29.81
C PRO A 12 6.01 -21.45 -29.07
N ARG A 13 5.08 -20.51 -28.82
CA ARG A 13 5.38 -19.32 -28.02
C ARG A 13 5.76 -19.78 -26.63
N VAL A 14 7.03 -19.61 -26.26
CA VAL A 14 7.51 -19.81 -24.90
C VAL A 14 6.66 -18.96 -23.96
N GLU A 15 5.87 -19.63 -23.12
CA GLU A 15 4.95 -18.96 -22.21
C GLU A 15 5.73 -18.38 -21.04
N VAL A 16 5.88 -17.05 -21.01
CA VAL A 16 6.60 -16.36 -19.94
C VAL A 16 5.76 -16.39 -18.65
N PRO A 17 6.33 -16.84 -17.51
CA PRO A 17 5.64 -16.86 -16.22
C PRO A 17 5.16 -15.47 -15.79
N ALA A 18 4.03 -15.42 -15.08
CA ALA A 18 3.54 -14.16 -14.54
C ALA A 18 4.46 -13.63 -13.44
N ASN A 19 4.84 -12.34 -13.51
CA ASN A 19 5.60 -11.70 -12.44
C ASN A 19 4.75 -11.60 -11.15
N LEU A 20 5.23 -12.20 -10.07
CA LEU A 20 4.57 -12.28 -8.76
C LEU A 20 4.87 -11.08 -7.84
N LYS A 21 5.66 -10.10 -8.29
CA LYS A 21 5.91 -8.87 -7.52
C LYS A 21 4.74 -7.88 -7.68
N PRO A 22 4.27 -7.23 -6.60
CA PRO A 22 3.31 -6.14 -6.68
C PRO A 22 3.76 -5.09 -7.70
N LYS A 23 2.86 -4.73 -8.63
CA LYS A 23 3.17 -3.79 -9.72
C LYS A 23 3.06 -2.31 -9.30
N GLU A 24 2.52 -2.06 -8.11
CA GLU A 24 2.22 -0.74 -7.59
C GLU A 24 3.41 -0.21 -6.79
N HIS A 25 4.27 0.58 -7.46
CA HIS A 25 5.51 1.10 -6.88
C HIS A 25 5.26 1.97 -5.63
N GLY A 26 4.17 2.74 -5.61
CA GLY A 26 3.81 3.57 -4.46
C GLY A 26 3.42 2.76 -3.21
N ALA A 27 2.85 1.57 -3.38
CA ALA A 27 2.42 0.74 -2.25
C ALA A 27 3.60 0.22 -1.42
N TYR A 28 4.76 -0.03 -2.05
CA TYR A 28 5.98 -0.39 -1.33
C TYR A 28 6.41 0.72 -0.38
N ALA A 29 6.31 1.96 -0.82
CA ALA A 29 6.78 3.10 -0.06
C ALA A 29 5.80 3.47 1.07
N ILE A 30 4.49 3.35 0.82
CA ILE A 30 3.44 3.47 1.86
C ILE A 30 3.64 2.45 2.99
N LEU A 31 4.10 1.23 2.67
CA LEU A 31 4.38 0.20 3.66
C LEU A 31 5.74 0.38 4.33
N ALA A 32 6.79 0.53 3.53
CA ALA A 32 8.17 0.43 3.99
C ALA A 32 8.61 1.65 4.80
N ILE A 33 8.23 2.87 4.40
CA ILE A 33 8.70 4.09 5.09
C ILE A 33 8.18 4.17 6.53
N PRO A 34 6.87 3.97 6.82
CA PRO A 34 6.39 4.01 8.20
C PRO A 34 6.99 2.91 9.07
N ILE A 35 7.16 1.70 8.53
CA ILE A 35 7.80 0.58 9.24
C ILE A 35 9.27 0.90 9.54
N ALA A 36 10.04 1.34 8.55
CA ALA A 36 11.44 1.68 8.74
C ALA A 36 11.61 2.84 9.73
N THR A 37 10.78 3.88 9.62
CA THR A 37 10.79 5.01 10.55
C THR A 37 10.46 4.55 11.96
N ALA A 38 9.45 3.71 12.15
CA ALA A 38 9.10 3.19 13.46
C ALA A 38 10.26 2.39 14.09
N ILE A 39 10.90 1.49 13.32
CA ILE A 39 12.06 0.72 13.79
C ILE A 39 13.24 1.63 14.13
N LEU A 40 13.51 2.67 13.33
CA LEU A 40 14.58 3.63 13.60
C LEU A 40 14.32 4.43 14.88
N VAL A 41 13.06 4.79 15.15
CA VAL A 41 12.67 5.54 16.35
C VAL A 41 12.71 4.65 17.60
N THR A 42 12.22 3.42 17.54
CA THR A 42 12.12 2.53 18.71
C THR A 42 13.35 1.65 18.94
N GLY A 43 14.21 1.52 17.94
CA GLY A 43 15.21 0.46 17.88
C GLY A 43 14.62 -0.91 17.50
N PRO A 44 15.47 -1.93 17.30
CA PRO A 44 15.06 -3.27 16.89
C PRO A 44 14.48 -4.06 18.07
N THR A 45 13.16 -4.03 18.23
CA THR A 45 12.45 -4.88 19.19
C THR A 45 12.00 -6.20 18.54
N VAL A 46 11.93 -7.29 19.30
CA VAL A 46 11.47 -8.60 18.78
C VAL A 46 10.07 -8.48 18.16
N VAL A 47 9.15 -7.85 18.89
CA VAL A 47 7.77 -7.60 18.43
C VAL A 47 7.78 -6.74 17.16
N GLY A 48 8.54 -5.64 17.13
CA GLY A 48 8.62 -4.76 15.98
C GLY A 48 9.12 -5.46 14.73
N MET A 49 10.17 -6.27 14.86
CA MET A 49 10.72 -7.06 13.75
C MET A 49 9.74 -8.14 13.26
N CYS A 50 9.06 -8.84 14.18
CA CYS A 50 8.02 -9.81 13.81
C CYS A 50 6.87 -9.16 13.03
N VAL A 51 6.40 -8.00 13.48
CA VAL A 51 5.34 -7.24 12.80
C VAL A 51 5.80 -6.73 11.43
N ALA A 52 7.02 -6.22 11.33
CA ALA A 52 7.58 -5.74 10.06
C ALA A 52 7.67 -6.88 9.03
N VAL A 53 8.25 -8.03 9.43
CA VAL A 53 8.36 -9.21 8.58
C VAL A 53 6.98 -9.74 8.18
N ALA A 54 6.05 -9.86 9.14
CA ALA A 54 4.70 -10.30 8.85
C ALA A 54 3.98 -9.36 7.87
N SER A 55 4.14 -8.05 8.03
CA SER A 55 3.48 -7.05 7.19
C SER A 55 4.04 -7.04 5.77
N ILE A 56 5.37 -7.17 5.62
CA ILE A 56 6.04 -7.32 4.32
C ILE A 56 5.61 -8.62 3.64
N ALA A 57 5.58 -9.74 4.37
CA ALA A 57 5.15 -11.03 3.83
C ALA A 57 3.67 -10.99 3.40
N GLY A 58 2.80 -10.39 4.20
CA GLY A 58 1.37 -10.22 3.89
C GLY A 58 1.15 -9.36 2.65
N PHE A 59 1.89 -8.26 2.52
CA PHE A 59 1.87 -7.43 1.31
C PHE A 59 2.35 -8.19 0.07
N LEU A 60 3.43 -8.95 0.18
CA LEU A 60 3.95 -9.77 -0.92
C LEU A 60 3.02 -10.93 -1.29
N ALA A 61 2.17 -11.41 -0.37
CA ALA A 61 1.18 -12.45 -0.61
C ALA A 61 0.02 -11.98 -1.51
N HIS A 62 -0.15 -10.67 -1.70
CA HIS A 62 -1.24 -10.10 -2.49
C HIS A 62 -1.29 -10.58 -3.95
N GLU A 63 -0.18 -10.52 -4.69
CA GLU A 63 -0.15 -10.95 -6.08
C GLU A 63 -0.27 -12.49 -6.24
N PRO A 64 0.47 -13.32 -5.48
CA PRO A 64 0.25 -14.76 -5.46
C PRO A 64 -1.21 -15.15 -5.19
N LEU A 65 -1.89 -14.45 -4.28
CA LEU A 65 -3.31 -14.66 -4.01
C LEU A 65 -4.18 -14.38 -5.25
N LEU A 66 -3.99 -13.23 -5.90
CA LEU A 66 -4.76 -12.87 -7.09
C LEU A 66 -4.50 -13.82 -8.28
N VAL A 67 -3.28 -14.35 -8.40
CA VAL A 67 -2.95 -15.37 -9.41
C VAL A 67 -3.61 -16.70 -9.06
N ALA A 68 -3.51 -17.13 -7.79
CA ALA A 68 -4.09 -18.39 -7.31
C ALA A 68 -5.62 -18.42 -7.47
N LEU A 69 -6.29 -17.28 -7.27
CA LEU A 69 -7.74 -17.10 -7.46
C LEU A 69 -8.14 -16.88 -8.93
N GLY A 70 -7.20 -16.82 -9.87
CA GLY A 70 -7.50 -16.62 -11.29
C GLY A 70 -7.89 -15.20 -11.69
N HIS A 71 -7.82 -14.21 -10.78
CA HIS A 71 -8.08 -12.79 -11.09
C HIS A 71 -7.05 -12.17 -12.04
N ARG A 72 -5.90 -12.81 -12.22
CA ARG A 72 -4.91 -12.46 -13.26
C ARG A 72 -5.12 -13.24 -14.57
N GLY A 73 -6.22 -13.98 -14.70
CA GLY A 73 -6.61 -14.78 -15.86
C GLY A 73 -6.14 -16.24 -15.78
N ALA A 74 -6.90 -17.13 -16.41
CA ALA A 74 -6.63 -18.59 -16.42
C ALA A 74 -5.22 -18.94 -16.93
N ARG A 75 -4.69 -18.13 -17.87
CA ARG A 75 -3.33 -18.30 -18.37
C ARG A 75 -2.27 -18.07 -17.28
N ALA A 76 -2.38 -17.00 -16.52
CA ALA A 76 -1.42 -16.68 -15.45
C ALA A 76 -1.43 -17.76 -14.35
N GLN A 77 -2.61 -18.30 -14.04
CA GLN A 77 -2.78 -19.37 -13.08
C GLN A 77 -2.12 -20.68 -13.55
N ARG A 78 -2.30 -21.08 -14.81
CA ARG A 78 -1.70 -22.30 -15.39
C ARG A 78 -0.18 -22.21 -15.54
N THR A 79 0.32 -21.05 -15.92
CA THR A 79 1.76 -20.83 -16.20
C THR A 79 2.59 -20.57 -14.94
N THR A 80 1.98 -20.45 -13.77
CA THR A 80 2.67 -20.11 -12.51
C THR A 80 2.23 -20.99 -11.34
N PRO A 81 2.44 -22.32 -11.39
CA PRO A 81 2.05 -23.23 -10.29
C PRO A 81 2.73 -22.89 -8.95
N ALA A 82 3.93 -22.30 -9.01
CA ALA A 82 4.66 -21.82 -7.82
C ALA A 82 3.92 -20.70 -7.06
N ALA A 83 2.89 -20.06 -7.64
CA ALA A 83 2.12 -19.01 -6.98
C ALA A 83 1.41 -19.54 -5.71
N GLN A 84 0.86 -20.76 -5.75
CA GLN A 84 0.19 -21.36 -4.59
C GLN A 84 1.19 -21.66 -3.46
N HIS A 85 2.31 -22.30 -3.78
CA HIS A 85 3.35 -22.59 -2.79
C HIS A 85 3.90 -21.30 -2.16
N ARG A 86 4.19 -20.28 -2.98
CA ARG A 86 4.65 -18.98 -2.50
C ARG A 86 3.61 -18.29 -1.62
N LEU A 87 2.34 -18.37 -1.98
CA LEU A 87 1.24 -17.83 -1.16
C LEU A 87 1.23 -18.51 0.22
N VAL A 88 1.27 -19.83 0.27
CA VAL A 88 1.28 -20.60 1.53
C VAL A 88 2.47 -20.18 2.39
N VAL A 89 3.68 -20.14 1.85
CA VAL A 89 4.88 -19.71 2.59
C VAL A 89 4.73 -18.30 3.15
N LEU A 90 4.27 -17.34 2.33
CA LEU A 90 4.11 -15.95 2.77
C LEU A 90 3.03 -15.80 3.85
N LEU A 91 1.91 -16.52 3.72
CA LEU A 91 0.86 -16.53 4.74
C LEU A 91 1.34 -17.19 6.04
N THR A 92 2.10 -18.29 5.96
CA THR A 92 2.70 -18.92 7.14
C THR A 92 3.65 -17.97 7.87
N VAL A 93 4.53 -17.27 7.14
CA VAL A 93 5.44 -16.25 7.72
C VAL A 93 4.63 -15.12 8.37
N THR A 94 3.58 -14.65 7.69
CA THR A 94 2.69 -13.60 8.20
C THR A 94 2.02 -14.03 9.51
N MET A 95 1.43 -15.23 9.54
CA MET A 95 0.75 -15.77 10.71
C MET A 95 1.73 -16.04 11.85
N ALA A 96 2.87 -16.67 11.58
CA ALA A 96 3.87 -16.95 12.61
C ALA A 96 4.39 -15.65 13.26
N GLY A 97 4.76 -14.65 12.46
CA GLY A 97 5.20 -13.35 12.96
C GLY A 97 4.11 -12.63 13.76
N GLY A 98 2.87 -12.63 13.25
CA GLY A 98 1.72 -12.05 13.94
C GLY A 98 1.39 -12.74 15.27
N ILE A 99 1.45 -14.06 15.33
CA ILE A 99 1.22 -14.86 16.54
C ILE A 99 2.31 -14.58 17.58
N ILE A 100 3.59 -14.60 17.18
CA ILE A 100 4.70 -14.29 18.09
C ILE A 100 4.54 -12.87 18.66
N ALA A 101 4.23 -11.89 17.80
CA ALA A 101 4.00 -10.51 18.23
C ALA A 101 2.79 -10.40 19.18
N MET A 102 1.72 -11.16 18.96
CA MET A 102 0.54 -11.18 19.83
C MET A 102 0.85 -11.79 21.20
N LEU A 103 1.63 -12.87 21.25
CA LEU A 103 2.00 -13.56 22.49
C LEU A 103 2.94 -12.69 23.35
N VAL A 104 3.96 -12.11 22.73
CA VAL A 104 5.02 -11.34 23.42
C VAL A 104 4.62 -9.88 23.69
N GLY A 105 3.80 -9.30 22.83
CA GLY A 105 3.43 -7.88 22.90
C GLY A 105 2.59 -7.51 24.13
N SER A 106 2.71 -6.24 24.55
CA SER A 106 1.87 -5.64 25.59
C SER A 106 0.39 -5.56 25.16
N THR A 107 -0.51 -5.27 26.10
CA THR A 107 -1.96 -5.13 25.82
C THR A 107 -2.24 -4.12 24.70
N ASN A 108 -1.54 -2.98 24.68
CA ASN A 108 -1.68 -1.96 23.64
C ASN A 108 -1.23 -2.48 22.26
N VAL A 109 -0.11 -3.21 22.22
CA VAL A 109 0.36 -3.88 21.00
C VAL A 109 -0.71 -4.86 20.50
N ARG A 110 -1.26 -5.70 21.38
CA ARG A 110 -2.30 -6.69 21.00
C ARG A 110 -3.53 -6.05 20.38
N TYR A 111 -4.05 -4.96 20.96
CA TYR A 111 -5.17 -4.22 20.36
C TYR A 111 -4.83 -3.66 18.98
N SER A 112 -3.64 -3.09 18.82
CA SER A 112 -3.21 -2.58 17.50
C SER A 112 -2.98 -3.71 16.47
N LEU A 113 -2.57 -4.91 16.90
CA LEU A 113 -2.46 -6.08 16.02
C LEU A 113 -3.83 -6.59 15.57
N VAL A 114 -4.84 -6.55 16.45
CA VAL A 114 -6.23 -6.86 16.06
C VAL A 114 -6.70 -5.88 14.99
N LEU A 115 -6.42 -4.57 15.16
CA LEU A 115 -6.71 -3.57 14.14
C LEU A 115 -6.00 -3.86 12.82
N CYS A 116 -4.70 -4.20 12.85
CA CYS A 116 -3.94 -4.60 11.66
C CYS A 116 -4.57 -5.82 10.97
N CYS A 117 -4.99 -6.82 11.74
CA CYS A 117 -5.63 -8.02 11.22
C CYS A 117 -6.96 -7.70 10.52
N VAL A 118 -7.82 -6.90 11.15
CA VAL A 118 -9.09 -6.45 10.55
C VAL A 118 -8.84 -5.68 9.26
N LEU A 119 -7.89 -4.75 9.25
CA LEU A 119 -7.53 -3.97 8.06
C LEU A 119 -6.94 -4.84 6.95
N ALA A 120 -6.12 -5.85 7.29
CA ALA A 120 -5.57 -6.80 6.33
C ALA A 120 -6.67 -7.66 5.70
N ILE A 121 -7.53 -8.27 6.51
CA ILE A 121 -8.65 -9.12 6.05
C ILE A 121 -9.56 -8.32 5.11
N THR A 122 -9.96 -7.12 5.52
CA THR A 122 -10.83 -6.25 4.70
C THR A 122 -10.13 -5.79 3.42
N SER A 123 -8.83 -5.50 3.45
CA SER A 123 -8.04 -5.17 2.25
C SER A 123 -7.98 -6.34 1.27
N PHE A 124 -7.77 -7.56 1.76
CA PHE A 124 -7.83 -8.77 0.94
C PHE A 124 -9.23 -9.00 0.37
N ALA A 125 -10.29 -8.83 1.17
CA ALA A 125 -11.67 -8.94 0.69
C ALA A 125 -11.97 -7.92 -0.43
N LEU A 126 -11.54 -6.67 -0.28
CA LEU A 126 -11.67 -5.63 -1.33
C LEU A 126 -10.87 -5.97 -2.58
N ALA A 127 -9.68 -6.57 -2.42
CA ALA A 127 -8.86 -7.02 -3.53
C ALA A 127 -9.54 -8.15 -4.32
N ILE A 128 -10.08 -9.14 -3.61
CA ILE A 128 -10.85 -10.27 -4.16
C ILE A 128 -12.10 -9.75 -4.87
N ALA A 129 -12.80 -8.78 -4.27
CA ALA A 129 -13.96 -8.14 -4.90
C ALA A 129 -13.61 -7.23 -6.11
N GLY A 130 -12.33 -7.11 -6.48
CA GLY A 130 -11.88 -6.24 -7.58
C GLY A 130 -12.00 -4.74 -7.29
N LYS A 131 -12.31 -4.35 -6.05
CA LYS A 131 -12.56 -2.95 -5.65
C LYS A 131 -11.30 -2.17 -5.25
N HIS A 132 -10.13 -2.82 -5.24
CA HIS A 132 -8.84 -2.18 -4.88
C HIS A 132 -8.46 -0.98 -5.78
N ARG A 133 -9.00 -0.86 -6.99
CA ARG A 133 -8.75 0.28 -7.91
C ARG A 133 -9.65 1.50 -7.68
N THR A 134 -10.72 1.33 -6.90
CA THR A 134 -11.63 2.42 -6.55
C THR A 134 -10.92 3.42 -5.64
N LEU A 135 -11.44 4.66 -5.56
CA LEU A 135 -10.87 5.65 -4.65
C LEU A 135 -10.90 5.15 -3.20
N GLY A 136 -12.04 4.63 -2.75
CA GLY A 136 -12.19 4.06 -1.41
C GLY A 136 -11.25 2.90 -1.16
N GLY A 137 -11.09 1.99 -2.13
CA GLY A 137 -10.15 0.86 -2.02
C GLY A 137 -8.69 1.29 -1.89
N GLN A 138 -8.28 2.36 -2.58
CA GLN A 138 -6.92 2.90 -2.45
C GLN A 138 -6.70 3.62 -1.13
N LEU A 139 -7.66 4.43 -0.67
CA LEU A 139 -7.58 5.06 0.66
C LEU A 139 -7.55 4.01 1.76
N TRP A 140 -8.34 2.95 1.63
CA TRP A 140 -8.28 1.81 2.55
C TRP A 140 -6.93 1.11 2.52
N GLY A 141 -6.34 0.93 1.33
CA GLY A 141 -4.99 0.42 1.17
C GLY A 141 -3.94 1.27 1.89
N ILE A 142 -4.04 2.60 1.83
CA ILE A 142 -3.14 3.51 2.58
C ILE A 142 -3.24 3.25 4.08
N ILE A 143 -4.46 3.15 4.61
CA ILE A 143 -4.71 2.87 6.02
C ILE A 143 -4.11 1.51 6.40
N GLY A 144 -4.45 0.46 5.67
CA GLY A 144 -4.02 -0.91 5.96
C GLY A 144 -2.53 -1.16 5.76
N LEU A 145 -1.87 -0.46 4.83
CA LEU A 145 -0.42 -0.62 4.59
C LEU A 145 0.43 0.20 5.55
N SER A 146 -0.07 1.31 6.07
CA SER A 146 0.68 2.14 7.02
C SER A 146 0.46 1.73 8.48
N VAL A 147 -0.69 1.14 8.82
CA VAL A 147 -1.04 0.77 10.21
C VAL A 147 -0.01 -0.11 10.93
N PRO A 148 0.79 -0.99 10.28
CA PRO A 148 1.78 -1.78 11.01
C PRO A 148 2.83 -0.96 11.77
N CYS A 149 3.04 0.32 11.44
CA CYS A 149 3.92 1.17 12.24
C CYS A 149 3.39 1.39 13.67
N VAL A 150 2.08 1.31 13.90
CA VAL A 150 1.45 1.50 15.22
C VAL A 150 1.90 0.45 16.23
N PRO A 151 1.71 -0.87 16.01
CA PRO A 151 2.23 -1.89 16.92
C PRO A 151 3.75 -1.86 17.08
N ILE A 152 4.50 -1.42 16.07
CA ILE A 152 5.97 -1.28 16.16
C ILE A 152 6.35 -0.15 17.12
N LEU A 153 5.73 1.03 16.97
CA LEU A 153 5.94 2.17 17.87
C LEU A 153 5.55 1.83 19.32
N LEU A 154 4.39 1.19 19.52
CA LEU A 154 3.92 0.76 20.84
C LEU A 154 4.82 -0.32 21.46
N ALA A 155 5.49 -1.14 20.66
CA ALA A 155 6.44 -2.12 21.15
C ALA A 155 7.77 -1.50 21.63
N GLY A 156 8.06 -0.26 21.24
CA GLY A 156 9.15 0.54 21.77
C GLY A 156 8.73 1.51 22.88
N ASP A 157 7.61 1.23 23.54
CA ASP A 157 7.05 2.01 24.65
C ASP A 157 6.75 3.48 24.30
N ILE A 158 6.53 3.78 23.02
CA ILE A 158 6.09 5.12 22.59
C ILE A 158 4.66 5.37 23.09
N PRO A 159 4.36 6.52 23.71
CA PRO A 159 3.02 6.84 24.17
C PRO A 159 1.97 6.71 23.07
N VAL A 160 0.77 6.20 23.43
CA VAL A 160 -0.33 5.97 22.47
C VAL A 160 -0.70 7.25 21.72
N GLY A 161 -0.75 8.40 22.41
CA GLY A 161 -1.06 9.69 21.78
C GLY A 161 -0.09 10.04 20.66
N LEU A 162 1.22 9.96 20.93
CA LEU A 162 2.27 10.24 19.95
C LEU A 162 2.26 9.22 18.80
N THR A 163 1.98 7.96 19.10
CA THR A 163 1.85 6.90 18.08
C THR A 163 0.70 7.19 17.11
N MET A 164 -0.47 7.57 17.64
CA MET A 164 -1.64 7.90 16.82
C MET A 164 -1.44 9.18 16.03
N GLU A 165 -0.76 10.18 16.60
CA GLU A 165 -0.38 11.41 15.91
C GLU A 165 0.59 11.13 14.74
N ALA A 166 1.61 10.30 14.97
CA ALA A 166 2.56 9.89 13.94
C ALA A 166 1.86 9.11 12.81
N TRP A 167 1.00 8.15 13.15
CA TRP A 167 0.24 7.39 12.16
C TRP A 167 -0.73 8.28 11.38
N GLY A 168 -1.48 9.16 12.06
CA GLY A 168 -2.36 10.14 11.43
C GLY A 168 -1.60 11.06 10.45
N THR A 169 -0.38 11.45 10.80
CA THR A 169 0.50 12.23 9.91
C THR A 169 0.82 11.45 8.63
N TRP A 170 1.17 10.16 8.73
CA TRP A 170 1.38 9.31 7.54
C TRP A 170 0.13 9.23 6.66
N LEU A 171 -1.05 9.07 7.25
CA LEU A 171 -2.32 9.00 6.52
C LEU A 171 -2.61 10.29 5.74
N ILE A 172 -2.36 11.45 6.35
CA ILE A 172 -2.52 12.75 5.69
C ILE A 172 -1.57 12.86 4.51
N GLY A 173 -0.28 12.58 4.71
CA GLY A 173 0.74 12.65 3.66
C GLY A 173 0.44 11.73 2.49
N PHE A 174 0.26 10.43 2.74
CA PHE A 174 -0.02 9.45 1.69
C PHE A 174 -1.39 9.66 1.03
N GLY A 175 -2.38 10.10 1.80
CA GLY A 175 -3.70 10.46 1.29
C GLY A 175 -3.61 11.62 0.29
N ALA A 176 -2.91 12.69 0.66
CA ALA A 176 -2.71 13.86 -0.19
C ALA A 176 -2.01 13.50 -1.50
N THR A 177 -0.89 12.78 -1.44
CA THR A 177 -0.11 12.42 -2.64
C THR A 177 -0.87 11.45 -3.54
N THR A 178 -1.57 10.46 -2.98
CA THR A 178 -2.40 9.53 -3.75
C THR A 178 -3.53 10.26 -4.48
N LEU A 179 -4.20 11.19 -3.80
CA LEU A 179 -5.27 12.00 -4.39
C LEU A 179 -4.75 12.96 -5.45
N ALA A 180 -3.57 13.55 -5.24
CA ALA A 180 -2.93 14.39 -6.25
C ALA A 180 -2.67 13.60 -7.53
N VAL A 181 -2.06 12.41 -7.43
CA VAL A 181 -1.79 11.54 -8.59
C VAL A 181 -3.09 11.12 -9.29
N ARG A 182 -4.13 10.76 -8.54
CA ARG A 182 -5.46 10.48 -9.14
C ARG A 182 -6.06 11.70 -9.81
N GLY A 183 -5.88 12.89 -9.24
CA GLY A 183 -6.31 14.15 -9.82
C GLY A 183 -5.60 14.48 -11.13
N VAL A 184 -4.30 14.18 -11.24
CA VAL A 184 -3.54 14.27 -12.49
C VAL A 184 -4.08 13.26 -13.51
N ILE A 185 -4.33 12.01 -13.12
CA ILE A 185 -4.92 11.02 -14.04
C ILE A 185 -6.32 11.46 -14.52
N ALA A 186 -7.13 12.03 -13.64
CA ALA A 186 -8.44 12.58 -13.96
C ALA A 186 -8.33 13.76 -14.93
N SER A 187 -7.34 14.65 -14.77
CA SER A 187 -7.09 15.76 -15.70
C SER A 187 -6.78 15.25 -17.11
N GLN A 188 -5.91 14.24 -17.22
CA GLN A 188 -5.52 13.63 -18.50
C GLN A 188 -6.71 12.95 -19.19
N LYS A 189 -7.66 12.42 -18.41
CA LYS A 189 -8.90 11.82 -18.89
C LYS A 189 -10.05 12.83 -19.08
N ARG A 190 -9.80 14.13 -18.89
CA ARG A 190 -10.82 15.20 -18.94
C ARG A 190 -12.02 14.95 -18.01
N GLN A 191 -11.77 14.33 -16.87
CA GLN A 191 -12.78 14.08 -15.83
C GLN A 191 -12.76 15.18 -14.77
N SER A 192 -13.87 15.34 -14.06
CA SER A 192 -13.97 16.31 -12.96
C SER A 192 -12.92 16.04 -11.87
N ARG A 193 -12.32 17.13 -11.37
CA ARG A 193 -11.30 17.09 -10.31
C ARG A 193 -11.78 17.66 -8.99
N ALA A 194 -13.05 18.06 -8.89
CA ALA A 194 -13.59 18.75 -7.72
C ALA A 194 -13.35 18.00 -6.40
N ILE A 195 -13.57 16.68 -6.40
CA ILE A 195 -13.32 15.83 -5.22
C ILE A 195 -11.84 15.87 -4.80
N HIS A 196 -10.91 15.84 -5.75
CA HIS A 196 -9.48 15.84 -5.44
C HIS A 196 -9.03 17.16 -4.82
N TRP A 197 -9.50 18.29 -5.35
CA TRP A 197 -9.28 19.61 -4.77
C TRP A 197 -9.89 19.73 -3.37
N GLY A 198 -11.15 19.31 -3.22
CA GLY A 198 -11.85 19.37 -1.94
C GLY A 198 -11.15 18.56 -0.85
N VAL A 199 -10.71 17.34 -1.15
CA VAL A 199 -10.00 16.52 -0.16
C VAL A 199 -8.61 17.06 0.15
N ILE A 200 -7.84 17.55 -0.85
CA ILE A 200 -6.52 18.15 -0.57
C ILE A 200 -6.67 19.44 0.27
N ALA A 201 -7.69 20.25 0.01
CA ALA A 201 -8.02 21.38 0.87
C ALA A 201 -8.40 20.96 2.29
N GLY A 202 -9.25 19.94 2.42
CA GLY A 202 -9.64 19.37 3.72
C GLY A 202 -8.44 18.84 4.51
N LEU A 203 -7.52 18.12 3.86
CA LEU A 203 -6.28 17.64 4.49
C LEU A 203 -5.36 18.79 4.91
N SER A 204 -5.26 19.85 4.10
CA SER A 204 -4.47 21.05 4.43
C SER A 204 -5.03 21.76 5.67
N LEU A 205 -6.36 21.91 5.74
CA LEU A 205 -7.04 22.48 6.90
C LEU A 205 -6.88 21.59 8.13
N ALA A 206 -6.93 20.26 7.98
CA ALA A 206 -6.70 19.33 9.07
C ALA A 206 -5.30 19.49 9.66
N VAL A 207 -4.25 19.63 8.82
CA VAL A 207 -2.89 19.89 9.30
C VAL A 207 -2.80 21.21 10.05
N ALA A 208 -3.38 22.28 9.50
CA ALA A 208 -3.39 23.58 10.16
C ALA A 208 -4.10 23.52 11.52
N ALA A 209 -5.27 22.87 11.58
CA ALA A 209 -6.06 22.73 12.81
C ALA A 209 -5.35 21.87 13.87
N LEU A 210 -4.74 20.75 13.47
CA LEU A 210 -3.98 19.89 14.39
C LEU A 210 -2.74 20.63 14.92
N THR A 211 -2.02 21.34 14.05
CA THR A 211 -0.84 22.14 14.46
C THR A 211 -1.26 23.23 15.44
N TRP A 212 -2.37 23.93 15.16
CA TRP A 212 -2.93 24.93 16.06
C TRP A 212 -3.37 24.36 17.41
N ALA A 213 -3.91 23.14 17.43
CA ALA A 213 -4.29 22.43 18.63
C ALA A 213 -3.10 21.90 19.45
N GLY A 214 -1.85 22.12 19.00
CA GLY A 214 -0.63 21.79 19.73
C GLY A 214 0.01 20.45 19.34
N PHE A 215 -0.55 19.72 18.36
CA PHE A 215 0.10 18.55 17.77
C PHE A 215 1.31 19.00 16.95
N GLN A 216 2.46 18.35 17.15
CA GLN A 216 3.75 18.82 16.63
C GLN A 216 4.13 18.13 15.30
N ILE A 217 3.72 16.89 15.11
CA ILE A 217 4.14 16.05 13.97
C ILE A 217 3.41 16.40 12.65
N PRO A 218 2.11 16.77 12.63
CA PRO A 218 1.38 16.98 11.37
C PRO A 218 2.04 17.98 10.41
N ILE A 219 2.74 18.99 10.93
CA ILE A 219 3.44 20.01 10.13
C ILE A 219 4.51 19.41 9.19
N VAL A 220 5.04 18.22 9.51
CA VAL A 220 6.02 17.50 8.68
C VAL A 220 5.43 17.08 7.33
N THR A 221 4.09 17.03 7.18
CA THR A 221 3.44 16.72 5.90
C THR A 221 3.37 17.89 4.93
N LEU A 222 3.77 19.10 5.33
CA LEU A 222 3.71 20.29 4.48
C LEU A 222 4.37 20.08 3.10
N PRO A 223 5.58 19.50 2.96
CA PRO A 223 6.16 19.27 1.64
C PRO A 223 5.29 18.37 0.74
N MET A 224 4.69 17.32 1.30
CA MET A 224 3.80 16.41 0.57
C MET A 224 2.51 17.12 0.14
N ILE A 225 1.94 17.95 1.01
CA ILE A 225 0.74 18.75 0.72
C ILE A 225 1.05 19.82 -0.33
N SER A 226 2.13 20.57 -0.19
CA SER A 226 2.57 21.57 -1.15
C SER A 226 2.79 20.97 -2.54
N MET A 227 3.46 19.82 -2.62
CA MET A 227 3.64 19.12 -3.88
C MET A 227 2.31 18.59 -4.44
N SER A 228 1.39 18.16 -3.57
CA SER A 228 0.05 17.73 -3.98
C SER A 228 -0.77 18.86 -4.60
N TRP A 229 -0.72 20.06 -4.01
CA TRP A 229 -1.30 21.28 -4.59
C TRP A 229 -0.67 21.63 -5.94
N TYR A 230 0.66 21.60 -6.02
CA TYR A 230 1.40 21.86 -7.26
C TYR A 230 0.96 20.92 -8.39
N LEU A 231 0.83 19.61 -8.12
CA LEU A 231 0.41 18.63 -9.12
C LEU A 231 -1.04 18.80 -9.57
N LEU A 232 -1.94 19.24 -8.69
CA LEU A 232 -3.31 19.54 -9.09
C LEU A 232 -3.38 20.81 -9.95
N TYR A 233 -2.59 21.82 -9.62
CA TYR A 233 -2.52 23.08 -10.35
C TYR A 233 -1.89 22.89 -11.75
N ALA A 234 -0.72 22.26 -11.82
CA ALA A 234 0.05 22.04 -13.03
C ALA A 234 0.26 20.53 -13.30
N PRO A 235 -0.78 19.81 -13.76
CA PRO A 235 -0.69 18.36 -13.95
C PRO A 235 0.31 18.00 -15.06
N PRO A 236 1.35 17.19 -14.76
CA PRO A 236 2.36 16.82 -15.75
C PRO A 236 1.80 15.91 -16.84
N PRO A 237 2.44 15.85 -18.02
CA PRO A 237 2.01 14.97 -19.11
C PRO A 237 2.13 13.49 -18.74
N ALA A 238 1.23 12.65 -19.27
CA ALA A 238 1.09 11.24 -18.90
C ALA A 238 2.39 10.41 -19.00
N LYS A 239 3.32 10.79 -19.89
CA LYS A 239 4.63 10.13 -20.05
C LYS A 239 5.51 10.23 -18.79
N GLN A 240 5.28 11.22 -17.93
CA GLN A 240 6.08 11.48 -16.72
C GLN A 240 5.45 10.90 -15.44
N LEU A 241 4.23 10.35 -15.50
CA LEU A 241 3.51 9.85 -14.32
C LEU A 241 4.30 8.81 -13.51
N LYS A 242 5.08 7.95 -14.19
CA LYS A 242 5.94 6.98 -13.50
C LYS A 242 7.03 7.66 -12.66
N ARG A 243 7.61 8.77 -13.13
CA ARG A 243 8.65 9.50 -12.39
C ARG A 243 8.05 10.26 -11.22
N VAL A 244 6.91 10.91 -11.44
CA VAL A 244 6.18 11.69 -10.42
C VAL A 244 5.79 10.81 -9.22
N GLY A 245 5.39 9.56 -9.46
CA GLY A 245 5.07 8.63 -8.39
C GLY A 245 6.24 8.27 -7.47
N TRP A 246 7.48 8.34 -7.97
CA TRP A 246 8.69 8.08 -7.16
C TRP A 246 9.17 9.32 -6.40
N THR A 247 8.93 10.52 -6.91
CA THR A 247 9.37 11.77 -6.27
C THR A 247 8.45 12.24 -5.15
N LEU A 248 7.27 11.62 -5.01
CA LEU A 248 6.22 12.01 -4.07
C LEU A 248 6.25 11.23 -2.75
N VAL A 249 7.08 10.19 -2.67
CA VAL A 249 7.20 9.36 -1.48
C VAL A 249 8.60 9.47 -0.93
#